data_AF-A0A6A5UGG7-F1
#
_entry.id   AF-A0A6A5UGG7-F1
#
_cell.length_a   1.000
_cell.length_b   1.000
_cell.length_c   1.000
_cell.angle_alpha   90.00
_cell.angle_beta   90.00
_cell.angle_gamma   90.00
#
_symmetry.space_group_name_H-M   'P 1'
#
loop_
_entity.id
_entity.type
_entity.pdbx_description
1 polymer ?
#
loop_
_entity_poly.entity_id
_entity_poly.type
_entity_poly.pdbx_seq_one_letter_code
_entity_poly.pdbx_strand_id
1 'polypeptide(L)' 'FNFNALYYRVVALYPSASSITLYNKKEGSFNRVFIFYTNNRKYVIIRLLFLLAGLARLIINSKVITIKFYRFYTKVISKK' A
#
# COMPACT_ATOMS: atom_id res chain seq x y z
N PHE A 1 6.97 6.67 12.92
CA PHE A 1 5.85 6.50 11.97
C PHE A 1 4.83 7.61 12.23
N ASN A 2 4.50 8.44 11.25
CA ASN A 2 3.54 9.53 11.40
C ASN A 2 2.24 9.19 10.65
N PHE A 3 1.18 8.86 11.39
CA PHE A 3 -0.11 8.47 10.83
C PHE A 3 -0.82 9.65 10.13
N ASN A 4 -0.75 10.85 10.71
CA ASN A 4 -1.39 12.04 10.14
C ASN A 4 -0.79 12.38 8.77
N ALA A 5 0.54 12.31 8.64
CA ALA A 5 1.20 12.50 7.35
C ALA A 5 0.80 11.45 6.30
N LEU A 6 0.55 10.21 6.74
CA LEU A 6 0.05 9.15 5.86
C LEU A 6 -1.39 9.41 5.42
N TYR A 7 -2.25 9.82 6.35
CA TYR A 7 -3.64 10.19 6.10
C TYR A 7 -3.75 11.28 5.05
N TYR A 8 -3.00 12.38 5.21
CA TYR A 8 -2.99 13.47 4.23
C TYR A 8 -2.50 13.04 2.85
N ARG A 9 -1.48 12.17 2.78
CA ARG A 9 -1.03 11.61 1.49
C ARG A 9 -2.09 10.74 0.82
N VAL A 10 -2.84 9.95 1.58
CA VAL A 10 -3.93 9.11 1.05
C VAL A 10 -5.04 9.98 0.47
N VAL A 11 -5.45 11.02 1.20
CA VAL A 11 -6.46 11.98 0.73
C VAL A 11 -5.97 12.73 -0.52
N ALA A 12 -4.70 13.17 -0.54
CA ALA A 12 -4.12 13.86 -1.70
C ALA A 12 -4.04 12.98 -2.96
N LEU A 13 -3.85 11.66 -2.83
CA LEU A 13 -3.84 10.73 -3.96
C LEU A 13 -5.23 10.53 -4.59
N TYR A 14 -6.29 10.84 -3.85
CA TYR A 14 -7.67 10.66 -4.30
C TYR A 14 -8.46 11.96 -4.10
N PRO A 15 -8.34 12.95 -5.01
CA PRO A 15 -9.09 14.21 -4.91
C PRO A 15 -10.61 14.02 -4.99
N SER A 16 -11.07 12.85 -5.47
CA SER A 16 -12.49 12.48 -5.44
C SER A 16 -12.98 12.00 -4.07
N ALA A 17 -12.08 11.55 -3.19
CA ALA A 17 -12.41 11.06 -1.86
C ALA A 17 -12.22 12.18 -0.84
N SER A 18 -13.33 12.77 -0.41
CA SER A 18 -13.33 13.88 0.56
C SER A 18 -12.96 13.45 1.98
N SER A 19 -13.08 12.17 2.33
CA SER A 19 -12.61 11.63 3.61
C SER A 19 -12.44 10.10 3.61
N ILE A 20 -11.63 9.62 4.55
CA ILE A 20 -11.52 8.20 4.86
C ILE A 20 -12.64 7.86 5.85
N THR A 21 -13.56 6.99 5.44
CA THR A 21 -14.73 6.60 6.25
C THR A 21 -14.34 5.63 7.35
N LEU A 22 -13.48 4.67 7.04
CA LEU A 22 -13.05 3.62 7.97
C LEU A 22 -11.58 3.27 7.70
N TYR A 23 -10.84 2.92 8.75
CA TYR A 23 -9.51 2.34 8.60
C TYR A 23 -9.41 1.04 9.40
N ASN A 24 -8.74 0.04 8.81
CA ASN A 24 -8.37 -1.19 9.51
C ASN A 24 -6.84 -1.27 9.56
N LYS A 25 -6.29 -1.45 10.76
CA LYS A 25 -4.86 -1.68 10.98
C LYS A 25 -4.63 -3.16 11.25
N LYS A 26 -3.87 -3.81 10.37
CA LYS A 26 -3.35 -5.16 10.59
C LYS A 26 -1.85 -5.10 10.80
N GLU A 27 -1.42 -5.49 11.99
CA GLU A 27 -0.02 -5.48 12.38
C GLU A 27 0.47 -6.92 12.47
N GLY A 28 1.50 -7.25 11.70
CA GLY A 28 2.23 -8.51 11.79
C GLY A 28 3.67 -8.24 12.24
N SER A 29 4.41 -9.29 12.55
CA SER A 29 5.79 -9.25 13.06
C SER A 29 6.76 -8.39 12.24
N PHE A 30 6.59 -8.33 10.92
CA PHE A 30 7.50 -7.62 10.00
C PHE A 30 6.84 -6.51 9.18
N ASN A 31 5.52 -6.35 9.27
CA ASN A 31 4.77 -5.36 8.49
C ASN A 31 3.55 -4.82 9.23
N ARG A 32 3.30 -3.52 9.10
CA ARG A 32 2.00 -2.89 9.39
C ARG A 32 1.26 -2.64 8.08
N VAL A 33 0.07 -3.18 7.95
CA VAL A 33 -0.83 -2.92 6.82
C VAL A 33 -1.98 -2.05 7.30
N PHE A 34 -2.23 -0.96 6.58
CA PHE A 34 -3.40 -0.11 6.75
C PHE A 34 -4.32 -0.28 5.55
N ILE A 35 -5.58 -0.55 5.82
CA ILE A 35 -6.63 -0.61 4.81
C ILE A 35 -7.54 0.59 5.07
N PHE A 36 -7.52 1.56 4.17
CA PHE A 36 -8.35 2.75 4.23
C PHE A 36 -9.53 2.60 3.30
N TYR A 37 -10.74 2.73 3.83
CA TYR A 37 -11.97 2.78 3.05
C TYR A 37 -12.34 4.23 2.81
N THR A 38 -12.46 4.61 1.55
CA THR A 38 -12.91 5.94 1.15
C THR A 38 -14.42 5.94 0.95
N ASN A 39 -15.03 7.10 1.10
CA ASN A 39 -16.46 7.31 0.87
C ASN A 39 -16.92 6.94 -0.55
N ASN A 40 -16.03 6.96 -1.53
CA ASN A 40 -16.30 6.56 -2.92
C ASN A 40 -16.29 5.05 -3.17
N ARG A 41 -16.48 4.22 -2.12
CA ARG A 41 -16.42 2.75 -2.17
C ARG A 41 -15.08 2.18 -2.69
N LYS A 42 -14.05 3.03 -2.84
CA LYS A 42 -12.68 2.61 -3.14
C LYS A 42 -11.93 2.37 -1.85
N TYR A 43 -11.00 1.43 -1.87
CA TYR A 43 -10.14 1.14 -0.73
C TYR A 43 -8.66 1.25 -1.12
N VAL A 44 -7.85 1.74 -0.19
CA VAL A 44 -6.42 1.93 -0.35
C VAL A 44 -5.72 1.03 0.66
N ILE A 45 -4.84 0.16 0.17
CA ILE A 45 -4.05 -0.74 1.01
C ILE A 45 -2.62 -0.19 1.06
N ILE A 46 -2.19 0.21 2.24
CA ILE A 46 -0.83 0.66 2.49
C ILE A 46 -0.10 -0.39 3.31
N ARG A 47 1.04 -0.85 2.82
CA ARG A 47 1.93 -1.74 3.55
C ARG A 47 3.18 -0.99 3.96
N LEU A 48 3.39 -0.85 5.26
CA LEU A 48 4.63 -0.37 5.86
C LEU A 48 5.41 -1.57 6.39
N LEU A 49 6.67 -1.67 6.00
CA LEU A 49 7.61 -2.63 6.57
C LEU A 49 8.16 -2.06 7.89
N PHE A 50 8.34 -2.93 8.88
CA PHE A 50 9.17 -2.56 10.02
C PHE A 50 10.62 -2.53 9.57
N LEU A 51 11.33 -1.44 9.88
CA LEU A 51 12.77 -1.32 9.69
C LEU A 51 13.49 -2.23 10.70
N LEU A 52 13.45 -3.53 10.46
CA LEU A 52 14.30 -4.49 11.17
C LEU A 52 15.61 -4.58 10.38
N ALA A 53 16.63 -3.90 10.90
CA ALA A 53 18.05 -3.92 10.52
C ALA A 53 18.35 -4.19 9.01
N GLY A 54 18.54 -3.11 8.24
CA GLY A 54 19.19 -3.18 6.91
C GLY A 54 18.36 -2.58 5.76
N LEU A 55 18.87 -1.47 5.21
CA LEU A 55 18.52 -0.85 3.92
C LEU A 55 17.11 -1.14 3.35
N ALA A 56 16.07 -0.65 4.04
CA ALA A 56 14.67 -0.78 3.59
C ALA A 56 14.42 -0.34 2.13
N ARG A 57 15.21 0.60 1.60
CA ARG A 57 15.05 1.09 0.23
C ARG A 57 15.29 -0.01 -0.81
N LEU A 58 16.29 -0.87 -0.61
CA LEU A 58 16.61 -1.96 -1.53
C LEU A 58 15.57 -3.09 -1.45
N ILE A 59 15.13 -3.43 -0.23
CA ILE A 59 14.10 -4.46 0.00
C ILE A 59 12.74 -4.04 -0.56
N ILE A 60 12.38 -2.75 -0.44
CA ILE A 60 11.14 -2.22 -1.01
C ILE A 60 11.22 -2.20 -2.55
N ASN A 61 12.33 -1.73 -3.11
CA ASN A 61 12.50 -1.66 -4.56
C ASN A 61 12.46 -3.05 -5.19
N SER A 62 13.16 -4.04 -4.63
CA SER A 62 13.13 -5.42 -5.14
C SER A 62 11.72 -5.99 -5.12
N LYS A 63 10.96 -5.79 -4.03
CA LYS A 63 9.58 -6.26 -3.92
C LYS A 63 8.63 -5.60 -4.93
N VAL A 64 8.76 -4.28 -5.15
CA VAL A 64 7.95 -3.55 -6.16
C VAL A 64 8.29 -4.02 -7.57
N ILE A 65 9.57 -4.23 -7.88
CA ILE A 65 10.03 -4.75 -9.18
C ILE A 65 9.48 -6.16 -9.40
N THR A 66 9.60 -7.04 -8.41
CA THR A 66 9.07 -8.40 -8.49
C THR A 66 7.55 -8.40 -8.71
N ILE A 67 6.77 -7.59 -7.98
CA ILE A 67 5.31 -7.51 -8.19
C ILE A 67 4.99 -6.98 -9.60
N LYS A 68 5.70 -5.98 -10.10
CA LYS A 68 5.52 -5.46 -11.47
C LYS A 68 5.85 -6.53 -12.52
N PHE A 69 6.94 -7.26 -12.32
CA PHE A 69 7.35 -8.37 -13.17
C PHE A 69 6.27 -9.45 -13.22
N TYR A 70 5.82 -9.96 -12.06
CA TYR A 70 4.74 -10.95 -12.01
C TYR A 70 3.45 -10.44 -12.66
N ARG A 71 3.03 -9.20 -12.42
CA ARG A 71 1.85 -8.62 -13.09
C ARG A 71 2.01 -8.55 -14.60
N PHE A 72 3.20 -8.24 -15.11
CA PHE A 72 3.47 -8.21 -16.54
C PHE A 72 3.35 -9.62 -17.14
N TYR A 73 4.05 -10.60 -16.57
CA TYR A 73 4.06 -11.97 -17.08
C TYR A 73 2.71 -12.71 -16.90
N THR A 74 1.99 -12.49 -15.81
CA THR A 74 0.66 -13.09 -15.61
C THR A 74 -0.41 -12.49 -16.53
N LYS A 75 -0.29 -11.20 -16.90
CA LYS A 75 -1.18 -10.58 -17.90
C LYS A 75 -0.97 -11.14 -19.30
N VAL A 76 0.23 -11.64 -19.60
CA VAL A 76 0.54 -12.35 -20.85
C VAL A 76 -0.16 -13.72 -20.88
N ILE A 77 -0.31 -14.38 -19.74
CA ILE A 77 -0.96 -15.71 -19.65
C ILE A 77 -2.50 -15.60 -19.57
N SER A 78 -3.05 -14.48 -19.08
CA SER A 78 -4.50 -14.24 -18.96
C SER A 78 -5.18 -13.67 -20.23
N LYS A 79 -4.49 -13.66 -21.38
CA LYS A 79 -5.10 -13.48 -22.70
C LYS A 79 -5.24 -14.84 -23.38
N LYS A 80 -6.23 -15.62 -22.97
CA LYS A 80 -6.75 -16.77 -23.72
C LYS A 80 -8.26 -16.79 -23.56
#